data_AF-A0A958GDZ5-F1
#
_entry.id   AF-A0A958GDZ5-F1
#
_cell.length_a   1.000
_cell.length_b   1.000
_cell.length_c   1.000
_cell.angle_alpha   90.00
_cell.angle_beta   90.00
_cell.angle_gamma   90.00
#
_symmetry.space_group_name_H-M   'P 1'
#
loop_
_entity.id
_entity.type
_entity.pdbx_description
1 polymer ?
#
loop_
_entity_poly.entity_id
_entity_poly.type
_entity_poly.pdbx_seq_one_letter_code
_entity_poly.pdbx_strand_id
1 'polypeptide(L)'
;MSSSLKGQVKWFNDAKGFGFIEHESGKDVFVHYSVIESEGFKTLKDGEEVLYEIKDGPKGLHAVKVLKTEVTPSPSQTPGNTPDLALTENDADLAKKNDSALDLKPAVANGDTTN
;
A
#
# COMPACT_ATOMS: atom_id res chain seq x y z
N MET A 1 -27.34 20.81 -9.70
CA MET A 1 -27.37 19.81 -8.62
C MET A 1 -26.15 18.93 -8.83
N SER A 2 -25.16 19.01 -7.95
CA SER A 2 -23.93 18.19 -8.03
C SER A 2 -24.24 16.80 -7.49
N SER A 3 -23.77 15.76 -8.16
CA SER A 3 -24.07 14.36 -7.84
C SER A 3 -22.78 13.64 -7.48
N SER A 4 -22.27 13.92 -6.28
CA SER A 4 -21.09 13.26 -5.71
C SER A 4 -21.43 11.85 -5.25
N LEU A 5 -20.67 10.87 -5.74
CA LEU A 5 -20.75 9.45 -5.39
C LEU A 5 -19.49 9.03 -4.64
N LYS A 6 -19.57 7.89 -3.97
CA LYS A 6 -18.43 7.24 -3.30
C LYS A 6 -18.10 5.93 -4.01
N GLY A 7 -16.84 5.54 -3.98
CA GLY A 7 -16.43 4.23 -4.49
C GLY A 7 -14.96 3.96 -4.24
N GLN A 8 -14.55 2.75 -4.58
CA GLN A 8 -13.21 2.26 -4.30
C GLN A 8 -12.38 2.24 -5.56
N VAL A 9 -11.15 2.73 -5.45
CA VAL A 9 -10.22 2.73 -6.58
C VAL A 9 -9.79 1.29 -6.85
N LYS A 10 -10.06 0.79 -8.06
CA LYS A 10 -9.67 -0.57 -8.45
C LYS A 10 -8.16 -0.63 -8.70
N TRP A 11 -7.66 0.35 -9.44
CA TRP A 11 -6.24 0.56 -9.67
C TRP A 11 -6.04 1.97 -10.25
N PHE A 12 -4.86 2.52 -10.00
CA PHE A 12 -4.45 3.81 -10.56
C PHE A 12 -3.00 3.73 -10.99
N ASN A 13 -2.70 4.33 -12.16
CA ASN A 13 -1.35 4.42 -12.67
C ASN A 13 -0.91 5.88 -12.63
N ASP A 14 -0.05 6.23 -11.67
CA ASP A 14 0.50 7.58 -11.49
C ASP A 14 1.40 8.00 -12.64
N ALA A 15 2.20 7.08 -13.19
CA ALA A 15 3.09 7.37 -14.32
C ALA A 15 2.32 7.75 -15.59
N LYS A 16 1.13 7.15 -15.80
CA LYS A 16 0.26 7.48 -16.94
C LYS A 16 -0.84 8.50 -16.61
N GLY A 17 -1.12 8.74 -15.33
CA GLY A 17 -2.16 9.67 -14.88
C GLY A 17 -3.59 9.20 -15.13
N PHE A 18 -3.86 7.90 -15.18
CA PHE A 18 -5.23 7.39 -15.32
C PHE A 18 -5.45 6.15 -14.46
N GLY A 19 -6.71 5.87 -14.16
CA GLY A 19 -7.10 4.69 -13.40
C GLY A 19 -8.55 4.32 -13.62
N PHE A 20 -9.00 3.33 -12.86
CA PHE A 20 -10.38 2.89 -12.83
C PHE A 20 -10.86 2.77 -11.39
N ILE A 21 -12.09 3.19 -11.17
CA ILE A 21 -12.78 3.11 -9.90
C ILE A 21 -13.91 2.10 -10.05
N GLU A 22 -13.97 1.16 -9.12
CA GLU A 22 -15.07 0.20 -9.01
C GLU A 22 -16.16 0.82 -8.15
N HIS A 23 -17.33 1.04 -8.76
CA HIS A 23 -18.52 1.49 -8.05
C HIS A 23 -19.31 0.29 -7.51
N GLU A 24 -20.04 0.46 -6.40
CA GLU A 24 -20.85 -0.62 -5.81
C GLU A 24 -21.94 -1.13 -6.75
N SER A 25 -22.36 -0.32 -7.73
CA SER A 25 -23.29 -0.75 -8.79
C SER A 25 -22.67 -1.69 -9.83
N GLY A 26 -21.40 -2.10 -9.66
CA GLY A 26 -20.69 -2.98 -10.60
C GLY A 26 -20.36 -2.32 -11.93
N LYS A 27 -20.26 -0.98 -11.96
CA LYS A 27 -19.84 -0.24 -13.15
C LYS A 27 -18.44 0.34 -12.94
N ASP A 28 -17.57 0.08 -13.90
CA ASP A 28 -16.23 0.67 -13.96
C ASP A 28 -16.32 2.14 -14.40
N VAL A 29 -15.68 3.00 -13.62
CA VAL A 29 -15.65 4.44 -13.89
C VAL A 29 -14.22 4.83 -14.27
N PHE A 30 -14.08 5.40 -15.46
CA PHE A 30 -12.78 5.90 -15.92
C PHE A 30 -12.41 7.19 -15.19
N VAL A 31 -11.21 7.24 -14.61
CA VAL A 31 -10.69 8.44 -13.92
C VAL A 31 -9.38 8.92 -14.57
N HIS A 32 -9.25 10.24 -14.69
CA HIS A 32 -8.08 10.91 -15.23
C HIS A 32 -7.46 11.86 -14.20
N TYR A 33 -6.13 11.99 -14.16
CA TYR A 33 -5.44 12.86 -13.20
C TYR A 33 -5.94 14.32 -13.26
N SER A 34 -6.36 14.79 -14.44
CA SER A 34 -6.85 16.16 -14.61
C SER A 34 -8.09 16.48 -13.78
N VAL A 35 -8.91 15.48 -13.42
CA VAL A 35 -10.14 15.67 -12.65
C VAL A 35 -9.94 15.43 -11.14
N ILE A 36 -8.74 15.03 -10.73
CA ILE A 36 -8.41 14.81 -9.32
C ILE A 36 -8.08 16.16 -8.68
N GLU A 37 -8.86 16.52 -7.66
CA GLU A 37 -8.60 17.62 -6.75
C GLU A 37 -7.86 17.08 -5.52
N SER A 38 -6.53 17.22 -5.55
CA SER A 38 -5.64 16.87 -4.44
C SER A 38 -4.51 17.90 -4.36
N GLU A 39 -4.07 18.21 -3.14
CA GLU A 39 -3.02 19.18 -2.86
C GLU A 39 -1.65 18.52 -3.12
N GLY A 40 -1.17 18.61 -4.37
CA GLY A 40 0.14 18.08 -4.78
C GLY A 40 0.06 16.98 -5.83
N PHE A 41 0.56 15.78 -5.50
CA PHE A 41 0.61 14.66 -6.43
C PHE A 41 -0.79 14.05 -6.62
N LYS A 42 -1.33 14.21 -7.83
CA LYS A 42 -2.66 13.73 -8.23
C LYS A 42 -2.68 12.22 -8.45
N THR A 43 -2.47 11.47 -7.36
CA THR A 43 -2.41 10.01 -7.36
C THR A 43 -3.47 9.40 -6.46
N LEU A 44 -4.00 8.26 -6.88
CA LEU A 44 -4.95 7.45 -6.12
C LEU A 44 -4.29 6.14 -5.71
N LYS A 45 -4.71 5.61 -4.57
CA LYS A 45 -4.24 4.34 -4.05
C LYS A 45 -5.30 3.28 -4.28
N ASP A 46 -4.91 2.09 -4.70
CA ASP A 46 -5.84 0.97 -4.85
C ASP A 46 -6.51 0.64 -3.50
N GLY A 47 -7.81 0.34 -3.55
CA GLY A 47 -8.63 0.05 -2.37
C GLY A 47 -8.98 1.26 -1.50
N GLU A 48 -8.53 2.46 -1.85
CA GLU A 48 -8.89 3.67 -1.11
C GLU A 48 -10.31 4.14 -1.46
N GLU A 49 -11.07 4.55 -0.44
CA GLU A 49 -12.39 5.15 -0.63
C GLU A 49 -12.21 6.62 -1.04
N VAL A 50 -12.85 7.00 -2.15
CA VAL A 50 -12.81 8.36 -2.67
C VAL A 50 -14.20 8.83 -3.07
N LEU A 51 -14.41 10.14 -2.97
CA LEU A 51 -15.62 10.80 -3.45
C LEU A 51 -15.39 11.28 -4.88
N TYR A 52 -16.27 10.94 -5.80
CA TYR A 52 -16.17 11.36 -7.20
C TYR A 52 -17.53 11.62 -7.83
N GLU A 53 -17.57 12.46 -8.86
CA GLU A 53 -18.77 12.68 -9.65
C GLU A 53 -18.70 11.85 -10.94
N ILE A 54 -19.67 10.96 -11.17
CA ILE A 54 -19.83 10.30 -12.47
C ILE A 54 -20.61 11.20 -13.41
N LYS A 55 -20.22 11.17 -14.67
CA LYS A 55 -20.99 11.78 -15.74
C LYS A 55 -21.15 10.80 -16.89
N ASP A 56 -22.36 10.76 -17.43
CA ASP A 56 -22.64 10.07 -18.68
C ASP A 56 -21.96 10.86 -19.82
N GLY A 57 -21.08 10.17 -20.54
CA GLY A 57 -20.43 10.68 -21.73
C GLY A 57 -20.71 9.81 -22.95
N PRO A 58 -20.39 10.30 -24.16
CA PRO A 58 -20.59 9.56 -25.40
C PRO A 58 -19.78 8.24 -25.48
N LYS A 59 -18.81 8.05 -24.59
CA LYS A 59 -17.96 6.84 -24.49
C LYS A 59 -18.20 6.00 -23.23
N GLY A 60 -19.22 6.31 -22.43
CA GLY A 60 -19.50 5.65 -21.16
C GLY A 60 -19.29 6.55 -19.94
N LEU A 61 -19.30 5.94 -18.75
CA LEU A 61 -19.15 6.64 -17.49
C LEU A 61 -17.70 7.06 -17.24
N HIS A 62 -17.51 8.32 -16.91
CA HIS A 62 -16.22 8.86 -16.47
C HIS A 62 -16.38 9.73 -15.24
N ALA A 63 -15.32 9.80 -14.43
CA ALA A 63 -15.23 10.72 -13.32
C ALA A 63 -14.90 12.12 -13.85
N VAL A 64 -15.64 13.14 -13.39
CA VAL A 64 -15.39 14.55 -13.75
C VAL A 64 -14.79 15.37 -12.62
N LYS A 65 -14.85 14.85 -11.39
CA LYS A 65 -14.27 15.45 -10.19
C LYS A 65 -13.99 14.33 -9.21
N VAL A 66 -12.79 14.29 -8.62
CA VAL A 66 -12.40 13.30 -7.61
C VAL A 66 -11.80 14.02 -6.42
N LEU A 67 -12.31 13.69 -5.24
CA LEU A 67 -11.93 14.20 -3.93
C LEU A 67 -11.46 13.02 -3.08
N LYS A 68 -10.19 13.06 -2.65
CA LYS A 68 -9.67 12.06 -1.71
C LYS A 68 -10.23 12.37 -0.33
N THR A 69 -10.92 11.40 0.29
CA THR A 69 -11.27 11.52 1.70
C THR A 69 -10.08 11.03 2.50
N GLU A 70 -9.23 11.95 2.96
CA GLU A 70 -8.11 11.60 3.84
C GLU A 70 -8.64 11.09 5.19
N VAL A 71 -8.99 9.82 5.27
CA VAL A 71 -9.10 9.08 6.52
C VAL A 71 -7.79 8.31 6.73
N THR A 72 -6.79 9.01 7.24
CA THR A 72 -5.54 8.39 7.71
C THR A 72 -5.86 7.49 8.91
N PRO A 73 -5.31 6.27 8.97
CA PRO A 73 -3.97 6.19 9.52
C PRO A 73 -3.08 5.17 8.80
N SER A 74 -2.07 5.64 8.07
CA SER A 74 -0.76 4.97 8.09
C SER A 74 0.33 5.82 7.42
N PRO A 75 1.29 6.36 8.18
CA PRO A 75 2.52 6.91 7.64
C PRO A 75 3.42 5.76 7.17
N SER A 76 3.17 5.27 5.96
CA SER A 76 4.09 4.35 5.27
C SER A 76 3.94 4.49 3.76
N GLN A 77 4.06 5.72 3.28
CA GLN A 77 4.59 5.94 1.95
C GLN A 77 6.08 6.21 2.15
N THR A 78 6.84 5.14 2.36
CA THR A 78 8.30 5.20 2.18
C THR A 78 8.52 5.71 0.76
N PRO A 79 9.18 6.86 0.55
CA PRO A 79 9.56 7.29 -0.78
C PRO A 79 10.58 6.28 -1.30
N GLY A 80 10.11 5.33 -2.11
CA GLY A 80 10.92 4.36 -2.85
C GLY A 80 11.64 4.97 -4.05
N ASN A 81 12.15 6.21 -3.91
CA ASN A 81 12.97 6.86 -4.93
C ASN A 81 14.32 7.24 -4.31
N THR A 82 15.07 6.23 -3.89
CA THR A 82 16.52 6.36 -3.76
C THR A 82 17.13 5.83 -5.06
N PRO A 83 17.55 6.70 -6.01
CA PRO A 83 18.46 6.23 -7.04
C PRO A 83 19.75 5.79 -6.33
N ASP A 84 20.15 4.54 -6.59
CA ASP A 84 21.54 4.09 -6.69
C ASP A 84 22.58 4.94 -5.95
N LEU A 85 22.90 4.55 -4.72
CA LEU A 85 24.24 4.75 -4.18
C LEU A 85 24.66 3.44 -3.53
N ALA A 86 25.19 2.55 -4.37
CA ALA A 86 25.91 1.37 -3.93
C ALA A 86 27.05 1.76 -2.99
N LEU A 87 26.86 1.56 -1.69
CA LEU A 87 27.96 1.41 -0.76
C LEU A 87 28.25 -0.09 -0.67
N THR A 88 29.34 -0.46 -1.32
CA THR A 88 29.97 -1.77 -1.23
C THR A 88 30.49 -1.96 0.20
N GLU A 89 29.68 -2.57 1.05
CA GLU A 89 30.13 -2.98 2.39
C GLU A 89 30.73 -4.38 2.29
N ASN A 90 32.02 -4.39 1.91
CA ASN A 90 32.94 -5.47 2.24
C ASN A 90 33.19 -5.45 3.75
N ASP A 91 32.31 -6.07 4.53
CA ASP A 91 32.65 -6.42 5.92
C ASP A 91 33.20 -7.85 5.93
N ALA A 92 34.53 -7.89 5.79
CA ALA A 92 35.32 -9.08 5.97
C ALA A 92 35.38 -9.48 7.45
N ASP A 93 35.27 -10.78 7.69
CA ASP A 93 35.96 -11.48 8.77
C ASP A 93 35.63 -11.09 10.22
N LEU A 94 34.78 -11.88 10.87
CA LEU A 94 35.10 -12.36 12.23
C LEU A 94 34.48 -13.73 12.49
N ALA A 95 35.23 -14.77 12.13
CA ALA A 95 35.00 -16.12 12.58
C ALA A 95 35.40 -16.30 14.05
N LYS A 96 34.73 -17.25 14.71
CA LYS A 96 35.18 -18.00 15.91
C LYS A 96 35.30 -17.23 17.23
N LYS A 97 34.35 -17.51 18.12
CA LYS A 97 34.62 -18.01 19.49
C LYS A 97 33.36 -18.56 20.14
N ASN A 98 32.99 -19.77 19.72
CA ASN A 98 32.09 -20.63 20.51
C ASN A 98 32.99 -21.41 21.47
N ASP A 99 33.50 -20.72 22.50
CA ASP A 99 34.30 -21.27 23.57
C ASP A 99 33.38 -21.63 24.74
N SER A 100 33.06 -22.92 24.80
CA SER A 100 33.07 -23.79 25.98
C SER A 100 32.61 -23.29 27.35
N ALA A 101 31.66 -24.08 27.88
CA ALA A 101 31.64 -24.66 29.24
C ALA A 101 31.04 -23.87 30.42
N LEU A 102 30.62 -24.66 31.42
CA LEU A 102 29.83 -24.40 32.65
C LEU A 102 28.31 -24.55 32.43
N ASP A 103 27.56 -25.38 33.15
CA ASP A 103 27.80 -26.08 34.41
C ASP A 103 26.83 -27.29 34.48
N LEU A 104 27.38 -28.45 34.86
CA LEU A 104 26.63 -29.66 35.21
C LEU A 104 25.93 -29.45 36.56
N LYS A 105 24.62 -29.69 36.63
CA LYS A 105 23.94 -30.07 37.88
C LYS A 105 23.11 -31.35 37.67
N PRO A 106 23.33 -32.40 38.49
CA PRO A 106 22.69 -33.70 38.34
C PRO A 106 21.37 -33.83 39.13
N ALA A 107 20.48 -34.67 38.60
CA ALA A 107 19.47 -35.49 39.28
C ALA A 107 18.41 -34.82 40.19
N VAL A 108 17.14 -34.91 39.78
CA VAL A 108 16.09 -35.62 40.55
C VAL A 108 14.90 -35.95 39.65
N ALA A 109 14.37 -37.15 39.86
CA ALA A 109 13.35 -37.88 39.12
C ALA A 109 11.97 -37.22 39.07
N ASN A 110 11.25 -37.44 37.97
CA ASN A 110 9.83 -37.83 37.81
C ASN A 110 9.71 -38.15 36.30
N GLY A 111 9.43 -39.37 35.82
CA GLY A 111 8.34 -40.23 36.22
C GLY A 111 7.23 -40.09 35.17
N ASP A 112 7.10 -41.14 34.33
CA ASP A 112 5.87 -41.57 33.65
C ASP A 112 5.44 -40.92 32.30
N THR A 113 5.76 -41.65 31.22
CA THR A 113 4.85 -42.31 30.23
C THR A 113 3.71 -41.54 29.51
N THR A 114 3.64 -41.77 28.18
CA THR A 114 2.45 -41.74 27.26
C THR A 114 2.07 -40.33 26.75
N ASN A 115 1.91 -40.03 25.45
CA ASN A 115 1.66 -40.77 24.20
C ASN A 115 2.19 -39.92 23.03
#